data_AF-A0A919J5Y8-F1
#
_entry.id   AF-A0A919J5Y8-F1
#
_cell.length_a   1.000
_cell.length_b   1.000
_cell.length_c   1.000
_cell.angle_alpha   90.00
_cell.angle_beta   90.00
_cell.angle_gamma   90.00
#
_symmetry.space_group_name_H-M   'P 1'
#
loop_
_entity.id
_entity.type
_entity.pdbx_description
1 polymer ?
#
loop_
_entity_poly.entity_id
_entity_poly.type
_entity_poly.pdbx_seq_one_letter_code
_entity_poly.pdbx_strand_id
1 'polypeptide(L)'
;MGDLLINLLASVIAGTAVWLAGFLLRRRRLSRERAFFGLTAGASCLLVVSRHASSPREFSVHRRDVAALVELASIARECGARADRVGENQPAGEIGRLTEFCVGGPGGASPRSATHVRTILRGVTYRVFDEGERRMSFIVGGTEYTLSPRTSYVLLARFWGPAGGHPVFFLGGLSAGSNLAGARYLAGHHADLARTYGADRPFALVLRIVEPAAYGTDFTELAADVSDVAFRPGPVIELPAPPDPHSMSAMSPTEAARRPEPTSRRAGPQDAPAVADILIRSRRATESIPAPVHSEAEIRDWVAAVVVPDREVWLTEDHTGRPVAVLVLDDDWIDQLYVDPAATRRGLGSRLLELAKSRRPAGLQLWTFATNTAAQRFYLRHGFTEAETTDGSGNEEKAPDIRFVWAPTADS
;
A
#
# COMPACT_ATOMS: atom_id res chain seq x y z
N MET A 1 71.90 -11.82 17.09
CA MET A 1 70.58 -11.86 17.78
C MET A 1 69.90 -10.50 17.85
N GLY A 2 70.61 -9.39 18.07
CA GLY A 2 70.02 -8.04 18.16
C GLY A 2 69.23 -7.59 16.93
N ASP A 3 69.78 -7.73 15.72
CA ASP A 3 69.13 -7.24 14.49
C ASP A 3 67.83 -8.00 14.15
N LEU A 4 67.79 -9.30 14.43
CA LEU A 4 66.59 -10.12 14.23
C LEU A 4 65.47 -9.69 15.19
N LEU A 5 65.84 -9.32 16.41
CA LEU A 5 64.92 -8.87 17.46
C LEU A 5 64.38 -7.46 17.16
N ILE A 6 65.21 -6.57 16.61
CA ILE A 6 64.82 -5.22 16.17
C ILE A 6 63.85 -5.29 14.98
N ASN A 7 64.15 -6.12 13.97
CA ASN A 7 63.28 -6.29 12.80
C ASN A 7 61.93 -6.94 13.15
N LEU A 8 61.93 -7.88 14.11
CA LEU A 8 60.71 -8.48 14.64
C LEU A 8 59.86 -7.43 15.38
N LEU A 9 60.49 -6.63 16.25
CA LEU A 9 59.82 -5.56 16.99
C LEU A 9 59.22 -4.49 16.06
N ALA A 10 59.98 -4.07 15.05
CA ALA A 10 59.53 -3.12 14.03
C ALA A 10 58.34 -3.66 13.23
N SER A 11 58.34 -4.95 12.87
CA SER A 11 57.23 -5.62 12.18
C SER A 11 55.96 -5.70 13.03
N VAL A 12 56.09 -5.98 14.34
CA VAL A 12 54.96 -6.00 15.28
C VAL A 12 54.36 -4.60 15.45
N ILE A 13 55.20 -3.57 15.59
CA ILE A 13 54.75 -2.18 15.72
C ILE A 13 54.03 -1.73 14.44
N ALA A 14 54.61 -2.00 13.26
CA ALA A 14 54.01 -1.66 11.98
C ALA A 14 52.66 -2.38 11.77
N GLY A 15 52.61 -3.69 12.07
CA GLY A 15 51.38 -4.48 12.00
C GLY A 15 50.29 -3.95 12.95
N THR A 16 50.66 -3.57 14.16
CA THR A 16 49.75 -3.01 15.17
C THR A 16 49.26 -1.62 14.76
N ALA A 17 50.13 -0.77 14.21
CA ALA A 17 49.77 0.57 13.73
C ALA A 17 48.79 0.49 12.55
N VAL A 18 49.02 -0.39 11.58
CA VAL A 18 48.10 -0.63 10.45
C VAL A 18 46.76 -1.18 10.93
N TRP A 19 46.79 -2.15 11.85
CA TRP A 19 45.57 -2.70 12.44
C TRP A 19 44.77 -1.64 13.21
N LEU A 20 45.44 -0.82 14.04
CA LEU A 20 44.82 0.25 14.81
C LEU A 20 44.26 1.35 13.91
N ALA A 21 44.99 1.76 12.88
CA ALA A 21 44.51 2.71 11.87
C ALA A 21 43.25 2.16 11.17
N GLY A 22 43.28 0.91 10.71
CA GLY A 22 42.12 0.25 10.11
C GLY A 22 40.95 0.10 11.08
N PHE A 23 41.21 -0.16 12.37
CA PHE A 23 40.19 -0.20 13.42
C PHE A 23 39.54 1.17 13.63
N LEU A 24 40.33 2.24 13.74
CA LEU A 24 39.82 3.60 13.91
C LEU A 24 39.04 4.09 12.70
N LEU A 25 39.50 3.77 11.48
CA LEU A 25 38.78 4.09 10.23
C LEU A 25 37.44 3.35 10.16
N ARG A 26 37.42 2.05 10.47
CA ARG A 26 36.18 1.25 10.56
C ARG A 26 35.21 1.81 11.60
N ARG A 27 35.72 2.18 12.79
CA ARG A 27 34.91 2.76 13.85
C ARG A 27 34.32 4.12 13.44
N ARG A 28 35.12 4.99 12.81
CA ARG A 28 34.66 6.29 12.30
C ARG A 28 33.62 6.13 11.20
N ARG A 29 33.80 5.16 10.29
CA ARG A 29 32.85 4.84 9.24
C ARG A 29 31.50 4.41 9.83
N LEU A 30 31.52 3.43 10.74
CA LEU A 30 30.31 2.96 11.42
C LEU A 30 29.62 4.08 12.21
N SER A 31 30.38 4.97 12.87
CA SER A 31 29.80 6.13 13.56
C SER A 31 29.09 7.09 12.60
N ARG A 32 29.63 7.31 11.40
CA ARG A 32 28.98 8.16 10.37
C ARG A 32 27.73 7.51 9.81
N GLU A 33 27.77 6.20 9.53
CA GLU A 33 26.62 5.43 9.06
C GLU A 33 25.50 5.46 10.11
N ARG A 34 25.83 5.19 11.37
CA ARG A 34 24.91 5.32 12.52
C ARG A 34 24.28 6.70 12.62
N ALA A 35 25.09 7.76 12.51
CA ALA A 35 24.58 9.13 12.55
C ALA A 35 23.64 9.44 11.38
N PHE A 36 23.98 9.01 10.16
CA PHE A 36 23.17 9.21 8.97
C PHE A 36 21.78 8.58 9.10
N PHE A 37 21.72 7.35 9.60
CA PHE A 37 20.47 6.62 9.83
C PHE A 37 19.79 6.97 11.18
N GLY A 38 20.44 7.75 12.05
CA GLY A 38 19.95 8.00 13.42
C GLY A 38 19.87 6.73 14.28
N LEU A 39 20.71 5.73 14.00
CA LEU A 39 20.72 4.44 14.68
C LEU A 39 21.87 4.33 15.67
N THR A 40 21.66 3.65 16.79
CA THR A 40 22.70 3.29 17.75
C THR A 40 22.70 1.80 18.02
N ALA A 41 23.84 1.27 18.49
CA ALA A 41 23.93 -0.13 18.89
C ALA A 41 22.87 -0.44 19.96
N GLY A 42 22.09 -1.51 19.75
CA GLY A 42 21.04 -1.96 20.66
C GLY A 42 19.71 -1.19 20.57
N ALA A 43 19.61 -0.13 19.76
CA ALA A 43 18.34 0.58 19.55
C ALA A 43 17.39 -0.22 18.66
N SER A 44 16.09 0.04 18.80
CA SER A 44 15.08 -0.43 17.85
C SER A 44 14.84 0.62 16.76
N CYS A 45 14.54 0.17 15.54
CA CYS A 45 14.01 1.01 14.47
C CYS A 45 12.71 0.40 13.93
N LEU A 46 11.85 1.26 13.40
CA LEU A 46 10.54 0.86 12.89
C LEU A 46 10.62 0.60 11.40
N LEU A 47 10.15 -0.57 10.97
CA LEU A 47 9.89 -0.86 9.57
C LEU A 47 8.38 -0.80 9.31
N VAL A 48 7.98 0.15 8.47
CA VAL A 48 6.58 0.41 8.10
C VAL A 48 6.41 0.09 6.62
N VAL A 49 5.45 -0.78 6.30
CA VAL A 49 5.06 -1.15 4.93
C VAL A 49 3.55 -1.15 4.80
N SER A 50 3.05 -0.85 3.61
CA SER A 50 1.64 -1.06 3.29
C SER A 50 1.26 -2.54 3.16
N ARG A 51 -0.02 -2.85 3.43
CA ARG A 51 -0.63 -4.19 3.35
C ARG A 51 -0.84 -4.65 1.89
N HIS A 52 -0.93 -5.98 1.70
CA HIS A 52 -1.59 -6.59 0.53
C HIS A 52 -3.10 -6.28 0.56
N ALA A 53 -3.70 -5.85 -0.54
CA ALA A 53 -5.14 -5.55 -0.57
C ALA A 53 -6.02 -6.82 -0.38
N SER A 54 -5.53 -8.03 -0.69
CA SER A 54 -6.31 -9.29 -0.71
C SER A 54 -5.86 -10.42 0.26
N SER A 55 -5.26 -10.14 1.43
CA SER A 55 -4.92 -11.21 2.40
C SER A 55 -5.38 -10.92 3.86
N PRO A 56 -6.15 -11.83 4.51
CA PRO A 56 -6.69 -11.65 5.87
C PRO A 56 -5.66 -12.01 6.97
N ARG A 57 -4.35 -11.91 6.69
CA ARG A 57 -3.27 -12.16 7.66
C ARG A 57 -2.52 -10.87 7.94
N GLU A 58 -2.41 -10.52 9.22
CA GLU A 58 -1.74 -9.32 9.77
C GLU A 58 -0.26 -9.16 9.32
N PHE A 59 0.34 -10.19 8.71
CA PHE A 59 1.74 -10.23 8.27
C PHE A 59 1.97 -10.39 6.76
N SER A 60 0.93 -10.46 5.93
CA SER A 60 1.08 -10.73 4.49
C SER A 60 1.53 -9.49 3.70
N VAL A 61 2.73 -9.55 3.12
CA VAL A 61 3.40 -8.48 2.36
C VAL A 61 3.65 -8.99 0.95
N HIS A 62 3.56 -8.16 -0.10
CA HIS A 62 3.97 -8.56 -1.46
C HIS A 62 5.37 -9.17 -1.40
N ARG A 63 5.63 -10.29 -2.11
CA ARG A 63 6.93 -11.00 -2.12
C ARG A 63 8.15 -10.10 -2.44
N ARG A 64 7.92 -8.88 -2.97
CA ARG A 64 8.91 -7.86 -3.32
C ARG A 64 8.98 -6.71 -2.31
N ASP A 65 7.90 -6.35 -1.62
CA ASP A 65 7.96 -5.46 -0.46
C ASP A 65 8.62 -6.15 0.75
N VAL A 66 8.52 -7.48 0.86
CA VAL A 66 9.36 -8.27 1.78
C VAL A 66 10.84 -8.10 1.46
N ALA A 67 11.20 -8.10 0.18
CA ALA A 67 12.59 -7.91 -0.22
C ALA A 67 13.09 -6.50 0.15
N ALA A 68 12.27 -5.47 -0.04
CA ALA A 68 12.60 -4.12 0.41
C ALA A 68 12.81 -4.06 1.93
N LEU A 69 11.95 -4.71 2.71
CA LEU A 69 12.11 -4.83 4.16
C LEU A 69 13.40 -5.55 4.56
N VAL A 70 13.79 -6.61 3.86
CA VAL A 70 15.02 -7.35 4.14
C VAL A 70 16.25 -6.48 3.90
N GLU A 71 16.26 -5.70 2.82
CA GLU A 71 17.34 -4.74 2.54
C GLU A 71 17.43 -3.68 3.66
N LEU A 72 16.31 -3.08 4.06
CA LEU A 72 16.26 -2.07 5.12
C LEU A 72 16.62 -2.66 6.50
N ALA A 73 16.21 -3.90 6.78
CA ALA A 73 16.60 -4.61 7.99
C ALA A 73 18.10 -4.91 8.02
N SER A 74 18.75 -5.14 6.87
CA SER A 74 20.20 -5.30 6.81
C SER A 74 20.92 -4.03 7.21
N ILE A 75 20.47 -2.86 6.74
CA ILE A 75 21.00 -1.55 7.15
C ILE A 75 20.94 -1.39 8.67
N ALA A 76 19.78 -1.70 9.27
CA ALA A 76 19.60 -1.61 10.71
C ALA A 76 20.57 -2.53 11.47
N ARG A 77 20.70 -3.78 11.02
CA ARG A 77 21.59 -4.78 11.61
C ARG A 77 23.08 -4.40 11.47
N GLU A 78 23.49 -3.84 10.34
CA GLU A 78 24.86 -3.34 10.13
C GLU A 78 25.18 -2.18 11.07
N CYS A 79 24.19 -1.35 11.39
CA CYS A 79 24.31 -0.33 12.43
C CYS A 79 24.27 -0.90 13.86
N GLY A 80 23.98 -2.19 14.04
CA GLY A 80 23.82 -2.85 15.34
C GLY A 80 22.49 -2.57 16.03
N ALA A 81 21.48 -2.11 15.28
CA ALA A 81 20.11 -1.90 15.74
C ALA A 81 19.23 -3.13 15.45
N ARG A 82 18.08 -3.23 16.12
CA ARG A 82 17.04 -4.21 15.84
C ARG A 82 15.94 -3.58 15.00
N ALA A 83 15.48 -4.30 14.00
CA ALA A 83 14.37 -3.86 13.15
C ALA A 83 13.07 -4.47 13.68
N ASP A 84 12.24 -3.63 14.30
CA ASP A 84 10.92 -4.02 14.77
C ASP A 84 9.90 -3.63 13.69
N ARG A 85 9.19 -4.63 13.15
CA ARG A 85 8.14 -4.39 12.17
C ARG A 85 6.88 -3.94 12.90
N VAL A 86 6.29 -2.82 12.47
CA VAL A 86 5.01 -2.35 12.99
C VAL A 86 3.91 -2.58 11.96
N GLY A 87 2.80 -3.17 12.40
CA GLY A 87 1.59 -3.32 11.61
C GLY A 87 0.82 -2.00 11.48
N GLU A 88 0.01 -1.88 10.42
CA GLU A 88 -0.68 -0.65 10.01
C GLU A 88 -1.60 -0.02 11.08
N ASN A 89 -2.15 -0.84 12.00
CA ASN A 89 -3.08 -0.43 13.05
C ASN A 89 -2.45 -0.24 14.44
N GLN A 90 -1.16 -0.51 14.61
CA GLN A 90 -0.51 -0.12 15.85
C GLN A 90 -0.27 1.39 15.80
N PRO A 91 -0.63 2.16 16.83
CA PRO A 91 -0.16 3.52 16.97
C PRO A 91 1.36 3.45 17.15
N ALA A 92 2.09 3.40 16.04
CA ALA A 92 3.54 3.54 16.06
C ALA A 92 3.76 4.88 16.74
N GLY A 93 4.40 4.82 17.91
CA GLY A 93 4.57 5.96 18.80
C GLY A 93 5.07 7.22 18.08
N GLU A 94 4.93 8.34 18.77
CA GLU A 94 5.34 9.68 18.37
C GLU A 94 6.45 9.68 17.29
N ILE A 95 6.15 10.23 16.11
CA ILE A 95 7.11 10.34 14.99
C ILE A 95 8.38 11.01 15.52
N GLY A 96 9.53 10.40 15.24
CA GLY A 96 10.83 10.87 15.71
C GLY A 96 11.32 10.23 17.01
N ARG A 97 10.51 9.38 17.67
CA ARG A 97 10.96 8.58 18.83
C ARG A 97 11.99 7.51 18.45
N LEU A 98 11.84 6.90 17.29
CA LEU A 98 12.74 5.88 16.74
C LEU A 98 13.01 6.19 15.27
N THR A 99 14.15 5.74 14.75
CA THR A 99 14.37 5.77 13.30
C THR A 99 13.30 4.94 12.62
N GLU A 100 12.72 5.48 11.55
CA GLU A 100 11.64 4.84 10.80
C GLU A 100 12.06 4.67 9.34
N PHE A 101 11.87 3.47 8.81
CA PHE A 101 11.90 3.22 7.38
C PHE A 101 10.47 2.93 6.91
N CYS A 102 9.91 3.84 6.15
CA CYS A 102 8.54 3.85 5.69
C CYS A 102 8.50 3.59 4.19
N VAL A 103 7.85 2.50 3.79
CA VAL A 103 7.73 2.07 2.39
C VAL A 103 6.25 2.12 2.00
N GLY A 104 5.91 2.90 0.96
CA GLY A 104 4.51 3.03 0.50
C GLY A 104 4.33 4.00 -0.68
N GLY A 105 3.67 3.53 -1.76
CA GLY A 105 3.45 4.24 -3.02
C GLY A 105 2.00 4.68 -3.32
N PRO A 106 1.69 5.23 -4.52
CA PRO A 106 0.32 5.54 -4.91
C PRO A 106 -0.49 4.25 -5.10
N GLY A 107 -1.61 4.11 -4.39
CA GLY A 107 -2.54 2.96 -4.50
C GLY A 107 -2.40 1.96 -3.35
N GLY A 108 -2.67 2.40 -2.12
CA GLY A 108 -2.46 1.61 -0.90
C GLY A 108 -1.21 2.02 -0.12
N ALA A 109 -0.92 3.32 0.01
CA ALA A 109 0.08 3.79 0.98
C ALA A 109 -0.49 3.56 2.39
N SER A 110 0.29 2.98 3.32
CA SER A 110 -0.16 2.90 4.71
C SER A 110 -0.62 4.29 5.23
N PRO A 111 -1.63 4.40 6.13
CA PRO A 111 -2.07 5.68 6.70
C PRO A 111 -0.92 6.55 7.20
N ARG A 112 0.17 5.92 7.65
CA ARG A 112 1.42 6.57 8.04
C ARG A 112 2.20 7.15 6.86
N SER A 113 2.38 6.38 5.78
CA SER A 113 2.98 6.84 4.51
C SER A 113 2.20 8.01 3.90
N ALA A 114 0.87 7.88 3.82
CA ALA A 114 -0.02 8.93 3.33
C ALA A 114 0.07 10.20 4.19
N THR A 115 0.18 10.04 5.52
CA THR A 115 0.36 11.15 6.44
C THR A 115 1.69 11.86 6.23
N HIS A 116 2.80 11.14 6.04
CA HIS A 116 4.10 11.75 5.73
C HIS A 116 4.05 12.58 4.45
N VAL A 117 3.39 12.07 3.40
CA VAL A 117 3.21 12.82 2.15
C VAL A 117 2.40 14.09 2.38
N ARG A 118 1.23 13.97 3.02
CA ARG A 118 0.32 15.10 3.26
C ARG A 118 0.90 16.18 4.17
N THR A 119 1.69 15.79 5.17
CA THR A 119 2.13 16.71 6.24
C THR A 119 3.56 17.22 6.07
N ILE A 120 4.47 16.37 5.56
CA ILE A 120 5.90 16.70 5.44
C ILE A 120 6.29 16.92 3.98
N LEU A 121 6.00 15.96 3.09
CA LEU A 121 6.36 16.04 1.65
C LEU A 121 5.29 16.79 0.85
N ARG A 122 4.92 17.99 1.29
CA ARG A 122 3.79 18.78 0.77
C ARG A 122 3.93 19.23 -0.70
N GLY A 123 5.12 19.09 -1.27
CA GLY A 123 5.40 19.40 -2.67
C GLY A 123 5.26 18.18 -3.58
N VAL A 124 4.93 17.03 -3.00
CA VAL A 124 4.73 15.76 -3.69
C VAL A 124 3.24 15.46 -3.73
N THR A 125 2.72 15.18 -4.92
CA THR A 125 1.34 14.75 -5.11
C THR A 125 1.32 13.47 -5.91
N TYR A 126 0.91 12.39 -5.27
CA TYR A 126 0.62 11.14 -5.95
C TYR A 126 -0.72 11.25 -6.67
N ARG A 127 -0.77 10.96 -7.96
CA ARG A 127 -2.04 10.87 -8.70
C ARG A 127 -2.58 9.45 -8.60
N VAL A 128 -3.85 9.37 -8.22
CA VAL A 128 -4.61 8.12 -8.17
C VAL A 128 -4.76 7.58 -9.59
N PHE A 129 -4.63 6.26 -9.71
CA PHE A 129 -4.72 5.47 -10.93
C PHE A 129 -5.88 5.89 -11.86
N ASP A 130 -5.54 6.33 -13.08
CA ASP A 130 -6.49 6.53 -14.18
C ASP A 130 -6.63 5.22 -14.98
N GLU A 131 -7.81 4.60 -14.93
CA GLU A 131 -8.11 3.33 -15.65
C GLU A 131 -8.17 3.47 -17.17
N GLY A 132 -8.43 4.66 -17.70
CA GLY A 132 -8.41 4.92 -19.14
C GLY A 132 -7.00 4.90 -19.72
N GLU A 133 -6.00 5.33 -18.95
CA GLU A 133 -4.61 5.46 -19.39
C GLU A 133 -3.62 4.49 -18.71
N ARG A 134 -4.05 3.73 -17.67
CA ARG A 134 -3.18 2.90 -16.81
C ARG A 134 -1.98 3.67 -16.23
N ARG A 135 -2.17 4.94 -15.88
CA ARG A 135 -1.08 5.81 -15.41
C ARG A 135 -1.09 5.89 -13.89
N MET A 136 -0.03 5.39 -13.27
CA MET A 136 0.36 5.78 -11.92
C MET A 136 1.46 6.83 -12.03
N SER A 137 1.32 7.93 -11.31
CA SER A 137 2.34 8.99 -11.31
C SER A 137 2.43 9.68 -9.95
N PHE A 138 3.54 10.38 -9.75
CA PHE A 138 3.60 11.44 -8.76
C PHE A 138 4.19 12.70 -9.38
N ILE A 139 3.77 13.82 -8.84
CA ILE A 139 4.19 15.14 -9.26
C ILE A 139 5.04 15.73 -8.15
N VAL A 140 6.20 16.28 -8.51
CA VAL A 140 7.03 17.07 -7.60
C VAL A 140 7.76 18.15 -8.40
N GLY A 141 7.79 19.37 -7.88
CA GLY A 141 8.41 20.51 -8.59
C GLY A 141 7.78 20.79 -9.97
N GLY A 142 6.49 20.50 -10.15
CA GLY A 142 5.79 20.65 -11.43
C GLY A 142 6.11 19.58 -12.48
N THR A 143 6.99 18.63 -12.18
CA THR A 143 7.32 17.49 -13.07
C THR A 143 6.51 16.28 -12.68
N GLU A 144 5.85 15.65 -13.65
CA GLU A 144 5.10 14.40 -13.46
C GLU A 144 5.98 13.19 -13.82
N TYR A 145 6.15 12.29 -12.86
CA TYR A 145 6.89 11.04 -13.00
C TYR A 145 5.91 9.89 -13.15
N THR A 146 5.77 9.35 -14.35
CA THR A 146 4.75 8.36 -14.68
C THR A 146 5.32 6.95 -14.86
N LEU A 147 4.64 5.96 -14.32
CA LEU A 147 4.91 4.55 -14.54
C LEU A 147 4.62 4.18 -16.00
N SER A 148 5.55 3.43 -16.59
CA SER A 148 5.39 2.80 -17.90
C SER A 148 6.02 1.40 -17.89
N PRO A 149 5.78 0.56 -18.91
CA PRO A 149 6.42 -0.76 -19.00
C PRO A 149 7.95 -0.72 -18.97
N ARG A 150 8.55 0.39 -19.43
CA ARG A 150 10.01 0.56 -19.56
C ARG A 150 10.62 1.40 -18.46
N THR A 151 9.80 2.05 -17.63
CA THR A 151 10.31 3.00 -16.65
C THR A 151 9.40 3.07 -15.45
N SER A 152 9.99 2.93 -14.28
CA SER A 152 9.30 3.16 -13.01
C SER A 152 10.08 4.14 -12.15
N TYR A 153 9.44 4.70 -11.14
CA TYR A 153 10.03 5.72 -10.27
C TYR A 153 9.80 5.44 -8.80
N VAL A 154 10.72 5.91 -7.96
CA VAL A 154 10.55 5.95 -6.51
C VAL A 154 11.04 7.29 -5.96
N LEU A 155 10.24 7.87 -5.08
CA LEU A 155 10.67 8.98 -4.25
C LEU A 155 11.38 8.42 -3.01
N LEU A 156 12.68 8.65 -2.90
CA LEU A 156 13.48 8.37 -1.72
C LEU A 156 13.70 9.66 -0.94
N ALA A 157 13.11 9.78 0.25
CA ALA A 157 13.25 10.96 1.08
C ALA A 157 13.75 10.63 2.49
N ARG A 158 14.42 11.59 3.11
CA ARG A 158 14.75 11.58 4.53
C ARG A 158 14.32 12.88 5.17
N PHE A 159 13.61 12.80 6.29
CA PHE A 159 13.12 13.96 7.04
C PHE A 159 12.93 13.63 8.52
N TRP A 160 12.44 14.61 9.29
CA TRP A 160 12.12 14.46 10.71
C TRP A 160 10.69 14.88 10.97
N GLY A 161 10.10 14.33 12.02
CA GLY A 161 8.79 14.78 12.51
C GLY A 161 8.84 16.20 13.05
N PRO A 162 7.68 16.82 13.32
CA PRO A 162 7.61 18.20 13.85
C PRO A 162 8.38 18.40 15.16
N ALA A 163 8.45 17.36 15.99
CA ALA A 163 9.18 17.38 17.27
C ALA A 163 10.69 17.11 17.12
N GLY A 164 11.20 16.87 15.90
CA GLY A 164 12.58 16.47 15.65
C GLY A 164 12.87 15.01 16.04
N GLY A 165 14.08 14.74 16.51
CA GLY A 165 14.50 13.42 16.99
C GLY A 165 15.15 12.54 15.92
N HIS A 166 14.67 11.30 15.79
CA HIS A 166 15.20 10.33 14.84
C HIS A 166 14.63 10.53 13.42
N PRO A 167 15.43 10.24 12.38
CA PRO A 167 15.00 10.45 11.01
C PRO A 167 13.97 9.40 10.55
N VAL A 168 13.10 9.83 9.65
CA VAL A 168 12.24 9.00 8.83
C VAL A 168 12.84 8.91 7.44
N PHE A 169 13.03 7.68 6.94
CA PHE A 169 13.35 7.38 5.56
C PHE A 169 12.09 6.91 4.86
N PHE A 170 11.64 7.66 3.86
CA PHE A 170 10.46 7.37 3.08
C PHE A 170 10.82 6.86 1.69
N LEU A 171 10.20 5.75 1.29
CA LEU A 171 10.36 5.11 -0.01
C LEU A 171 8.98 4.98 -0.66
N GLY A 172 8.63 5.94 -1.52
CA GLY A 172 7.34 5.99 -2.19
C GLY A 172 7.43 5.66 -3.68
N GLY A 173 7.49 4.37 -3.99
CA GLY A 173 7.60 3.83 -5.34
C GLY A 173 6.29 3.71 -6.07
N LEU A 174 6.30 3.87 -7.40
CA LEU A 174 5.13 3.59 -8.26
C LEU A 174 4.83 2.09 -8.41
N SER A 175 5.66 1.21 -7.83
CA SER A 175 5.44 -0.24 -7.77
C SER A 175 6.26 -0.85 -6.63
N ALA A 176 5.91 -2.06 -6.20
CA ALA A 176 6.72 -2.84 -5.24
C ALA A 176 8.17 -3.05 -5.72
N GLY A 177 8.38 -3.18 -7.04
CA GLY A 177 9.72 -3.24 -7.63
C GLY A 177 10.50 -1.94 -7.41
N SER A 178 9.84 -0.79 -7.51
CA SER A 178 10.47 0.51 -7.26
C SER A 178 10.77 0.77 -5.79
N ASN A 179 9.94 0.26 -4.88
CA ASN A 179 10.25 0.27 -3.44
C ASN A 179 11.53 -0.50 -3.13
N LEU A 180 11.67 -1.72 -3.67
CA LEU A 180 12.90 -2.52 -3.55
C LEU A 180 14.11 -1.81 -4.16
N ALA A 181 13.95 -1.21 -5.34
CA ALA A 181 15.02 -0.43 -5.98
C ALA A 181 15.48 0.73 -5.09
N GLY A 182 14.53 1.47 -4.49
CA GLY A 182 14.85 2.55 -3.54
C GLY A 182 15.58 2.04 -2.30
N ALA A 183 15.18 0.88 -1.76
CA ALA A 183 15.83 0.28 -0.59
C ALA A 183 17.26 -0.14 -0.91
N ARG A 184 17.49 -0.79 -2.06
CA ARG A 184 18.84 -1.15 -2.54
C ARG A 184 19.69 0.08 -2.84
N TYR A 185 19.10 1.11 -3.43
CA TYR A 185 19.80 2.35 -3.68
C TYR A 185 20.27 2.99 -2.37
N LEU A 186 19.40 3.08 -1.36
CA LEU A 186 19.74 3.57 -0.03
C LEU A 186 20.84 2.71 0.61
N ALA A 187 20.73 1.38 0.57
CA ALA A 187 21.72 0.46 1.11
C ALA A 187 23.09 0.60 0.41
N GLY A 188 23.12 0.75 -0.92
CA GLY A 188 24.35 0.86 -1.71
C GLY A 188 25.01 2.24 -1.69
N HIS A 189 24.22 3.32 -1.57
CA HIS A 189 24.68 4.70 -1.77
C HIS A 189 24.64 5.57 -0.52
N HIS A 190 24.29 5.03 0.66
CA HIS A 190 24.20 5.82 1.90
C HIS A 190 25.49 6.57 2.24
N ALA A 191 26.68 6.05 1.89
CA ALA A 191 27.94 6.74 2.13
C ALA A 191 28.07 8.04 1.31
N ASP A 192 27.59 8.04 0.06
CA ASP A 192 27.57 9.21 -0.81
C ASP A 192 26.44 10.17 -0.40
N LEU A 193 25.26 9.63 -0.08
CA LEU A 193 24.16 10.42 0.48
C LEU A 193 24.57 11.12 1.78
N ALA A 194 25.29 10.45 2.67
CA ALA A 194 25.80 11.03 3.91
C ALA A 194 26.86 12.12 3.64
N ARG A 195 27.66 11.98 2.57
CA ARG A 195 28.63 13.02 2.19
C ARG A 195 27.94 14.26 1.64
N THR A 196 26.90 14.08 0.84
CA THR A 196 26.15 15.17 0.19
C THR A 196 25.23 15.90 1.18
N TYR A 197 24.39 15.15 1.90
CA TYR A 197 23.35 15.70 2.76
C TYR A 197 23.76 15.77 4.24
N GLY A 198 24.77 15.03 4.69
CA GLY A 198 25.16 14.99 6.10
C GLY A 198 24.14 14.26 6.98
N ALA A 199 24.30 14.33 8.31
CA ALA A 199 23.44 13.62 9.25
C ALA A 199 22.12 14.37 9.55
N ASP A 200 22.07 15.70 9.37
CA ASP A 200 20.99 16.51 9.93
C ASP A 200 20.16 17.29 8.89
N ARG A 201 20.42 17.10 7.59
CA ARG A 201 19.67 17.79 6.51
C ARG A 201 18.66 16.88 5.83
N PRO A 202 17.41 17.33 5.62
CA PRO A 202 16.45 16.53 4.87
C PRO A 202 16.87 16.47 3.40
N PHE A 203 16.44 15.42 2.72
CA PHE A 203 16.59 15.29 1.28
C PHE A 203 15.40 14.57 0.67
N ALA A 204 15.14 14.80 -0.61
CA ALA A 204 14.16 14.06 -1.38
C ALA A 204 14.68 13.86 -2.80
N LEU A 205 14.79 12.61 -3.24
CA LEU A 205 15.36 12.21 -4.51
C LEU A 205 14.34 11.42 -5.30
N VAL A 206 14.24 11.70 -6.60
CA VAL A 206 13.52 10.84 -7.53
C VAL A 206 14.53 9.90 -8.18
N LEU A 207 14.32 8.60 -7.99
CA LEU A 207 15.10 7.56 -8.64
C LEU A 207 14.30 6.98 -9.79
N ARG A 208 14.96 6.76 -10.92
CA ARG A 208 14.42 6.12 -12.12
C ARG A 208 14.92 4.69 -12.21
N ILE A 209 14.00 3.74 -12.39
CA ILE A 209 14.30 2.33 -12.67
C ILE A 209 14.12 2.14 -14.18
N VAL A 210 15.20 1.77 -14.86
CA VAL A 210 15.25 1.64 -16.32
C VAL A 210 14.97 0.19 -16.72
N GLU A 211 14.04 0.00 -17.66
CA GLU A 211 13.64 -1.29 -18.21
C GLU A 211 13.43 -2.37 -17.12
N PRO A 212 12.52 -2.14 -16.14
CA PRO A 212 12.38 -3.01 -14.97
C PRO A 212 11.96 -4.45 -15.33
N ALA A 213 11.36 -4.65 -16.50
CA ALA A 213 11.03 -5.99 -17.01
C ALA A 213 12.29 -6.78 -17.43
N ALA A 214 13.37 -6.11 -17.86
CA ALA A 214 14.60 -6.72 -18.31
C ALA A 214 15.68 -6.77 -17.20
N TYR A 215 15.85 -5.68 -16.46
CA TYR A 215 16.93 -5.52 -15.47
C TYR A 215 16.47 -5.62 -14.01
N GLY A 216 15.17 -5.85 -13.77
CA GLY A 216 14.63 -5.85 -12.41
C GLY A 216 14.85 -4.50 -11.72
N THR A 217 15.64 -4.50 -10.64
CA THR A 217 15.98 -3.28 -9.88
C THR A 217 17.45 -2.87 -10.02
N ASP A 218 18.24 -3.62 -10.80
CA ASP A 218 19.69 -3.45 -10.86
C ASP A 218 20.09 -2.18 -11.62
N PHE A 219 19.26 -1.73 -12.55
CA PHE A 219 19.44 -0.45 -13.24
C PHE A 219 18.55 0.64 -12.62
N THR A 220 19.06 1.24 -11.55
CA THR A 220 18.45 2.38 -10.86
C THR A 220 19.38 3.57 -10.87
N GLU A 221 18.89 4.73 -11.31
CA GLU A 221 19.68 5.97 -11.38
C GLU A 221 18.95 7.16 -10.75
N LEU A 222 19.72 8.17 -10.35
CA LEU A 222 19.17 9.43 -9.85
C LEU A 222 18.57 10.23 -11.01
N ALA A 223 17.25 10.42 -11.01
CA ALA A 223 16.56 11.20 -12.02
C ALA A 223 16.50 12.70 -11.67
N ALA A 224 16.27 13.01 -10.40
CA ALA A 224 16.24 14.39 -9.91
C ALA A 224 16.51 14.46 -8.40
N ASP A 225 17.22 15.51 -7.98
CA ASP A 225 17.19 15.99 -6.60
C ASP A 225 16.06 17.01 -6.46
N VAL A 226 15.05 16.66 -5.66
CA VAL A 226 13.84 17.46 -5.45
C VAL A 226 13.76 18.00 -4.02
N SER A 227 14.89 18.01 -3.30
CA SER A 227 14.96 18.42 -1.89
C SER A 227 14.44 19.84 -1.65
N ASP A 228 14.63 20.77 -2.58
CA ASP A 228 14.18 22.16 -2.42
C ASP A 228 12.67 22.36 -2.58
N VAL A 229 12.00 21.43 -3.27
CA VAL A 229 10.58 21.56 -3.66
C VAL A 229 9.69 20.55 -2.94
N ALA A 230 10.18 19.35 -2.62
CA ALA A 230 9.38 18.27 -2.07
C ALA A 230 8.76 18.58 -0.69
N PHE A 231 9.42 19.41 0.13
CA PHE A 231 8.95 19.74 1.50
C PHE A 231 8.08 20.99 1.58
N ARG A 232 8.00 21.76 0.48
CA ARG A 232 7.22 23.01 0.40
C ARG A 232 5.84 22.71 -0.16
N PRO A 233 4.77 23.41 0.27
CA PRO A 233 3.45 23.23 -0.33
C PRO A 233 3.51 23.40 -1.85
N GLY A 234 3.02 22.40 -2.59
CA GLY A 234 2.83 22.52 -4.04
C GLY A 234 1.77 23.58 -4.37
N PRO A 235 1.71 24.06 -5.63
CA PRO A 235 0.62 24.92 -6.08
C PRO A 235 -0.73 24.18 -5.90
N VAL A 236 -1.70 24.87 -5.30
CA VAL A 236 -3.06 24.35 -5.08
C VAL A 236 -3.72 24.11 -6.44
N ILE A 237 -4.13 22.87 -6.71
CA ILE A 237 -5.02 22.57 -7.84
C ILE A 237 -6.45 22.76 -7.32
N GLU A 238 -7.12 23.85 -7.70
CA GLU A 238 -8.54 24.06 -7.42
C GLU A 238 -9.38 23.01 -8.18
N LEU A 239 -10.11 22.19 -7.44
CA LEU A 239 -11.17 21.35 -8.01
C LEU A 239 -12.43 22.20 -8.22
N PRO A 240 -13.19 22.03 -9.32
CA PRO A 240 -14.40 22.80 -9.57
C PRO A 240 -15.47 22.48 -8.51
N ALA A 241 -16.19 23.52 -8.08
CA ALA A 241 -17.25 23.41 -7.09
C ALA A 241 -18.43 22.53 -7.58
N PRO A 242 -19.07 21.76 -6.69
CA PRO A 242 -20.23 20.95 -7.04
C PRO A 242 -21.43 21.83 -7.44
N PRO A 243 -22.30 21.36 -8.36
CA PRO A 243 -23.45 22.14 -8.83
C PRO A 243 -24.56 22.29 -7.78
N ASP A 244 -25.28 23.40 -7.88
CA ASP A 244 -26.29 23.88 -6.92
C ASP A 244 -27.49 22.92 -6.74
N PRO A 245 -27.94 22.65 -5.50
CA PRO A 245 -28.96 21.65 -5.20
C PRO A 245 -30.43 22.08 -5.44
N HIS A 246 -30.69 23.23 -6.06
CA HIS A 246 -32.06 23.82 -6.10
C HIS A 246 -32.81 23.72 -7.43
N SER A 247 -32.29 23.04 -8.45
CA SER A 247 -32.97 22.96 -9.75
C SER A 247 -33.66 21.60 -9.98
N MET A 248 -34.65 21.22 -9.18
CA MET A 248 -35.60 20.17 -9.57
C MET A 248 -36.91 20.31 -8.77
N SER A 249 -37.91 20.94 -9.38
CA SER A 249 -39.29 20.75 -8.97
C SER A 249 -40.20 20.63 -10.19
N ALA A 250 -40.84 19.46 -10.26
CA ALA A 250 -42.17 19.14 -10.79
C ALA A 250 -42.17 18.10 -11.93
N MET A 251 -42.76 16.92 -11.66
CA MET A 251 -43.52 16.14 -12.65
C MET A 251 -44.48 15.13 -11.98
N SER A 252 -45.56 14.81 -12.71
CA SER A 252 -46.89 14.32 -12.27
C SER A 252 -47.07 12.78 -12.31
N PRO A 253 -48.19 12.22 -11.76
CA PRO A 253 -48.32 10.82 -11.32
C PRO A 253 -48.57 9.75 -12.41
N THR A 254 -48.11 9.91 -13.65
CA THR A 254 -48.40 8.96 -14.76
C THR A 254 -47.17 8.16 -15.23
N GLU A 255 -45.99 8.37 -14.64
CA GLU A 255 -44.73 7.67 -15.01
C GLU A 255 -44.45 6.37 -14.24
N ALA A 256 -45.39 5.86 -13.43
CA ALA A 256 -45.15 4.71 -12.55
C ALA A 256 -44.87 3.37 -13.26
N ALA A 257 -44.99 3.27 -14.59
CA ALA A 257 -44.91 2.02 -15.36
C ALA A 257 -43.63 1.83 -16.20
N ARG A 258 -42.63 2.71 -16.10
CA ARG A 258 -41.26 2.44 -16.57
C ARG A 258 -40.29 2.77 -15.45
N ARG A 259 -40.16 1.87 -14.47
CA ARG A 259 -39.11 2.02 -13.47
C ARG A 259 -37.75 1.92 -14.18
N PRO A 260 -36.90 2.95 -14.14
CA PRO A 260 -35.54 2.83 -14.68
C PRO A 260 -34.84 1.67 -13.99
N GLU A 261 -34.11 0.88 -14.77
CA GLU A 261 -33.39 -0.27 -14.25
C GLU A 261 -32.33 0.18 -13.22
N PRO A 262 -32.09 -0.62 -12.16
CA PRO A 262 -31.01 -0.33 -11.22
C PRO A 262 -29.66 -0.27 -11.97
N THR A 263 -28.98 0.87 -11.84
CA THR A 263 -27.72 1.18 -12.52
C THR A 263 -26.54 0.97 -11.59
N SER A 264 -25.48 0.35 -12.08
CA SER A 264 -24.21 0.22 -11.36
C SER A 264 -23.25 1.33 -11.77
N ARG A 265 -22.65 2.00 -10.79
CA ARG A 265 -21.60 3.02 -10.98
C ARG A 265 -20.42 2.77 -10.05
N ARG A 266 -19.27 3.35 -10.38
CA ARG A 266 -18.10 3.35 -9.48
C ARG A 266 -18.43 4.17 -8.23
N ALA A 267 -18.01 3.66 -7.08
CA ALA A 267 -18.08 4.39 -5.81
C ALA A 267 -16.90 5.35 -5.71
N GLY A 268 -17.15 6.59 -5.28
CA GLY A 268 -16.12 7.56 -4.89
C GLY A 268 -16.00 7.67 -3.37
N PRO A 269 -15.02 8.42 -2.83
CA PRO A 269 -14.81 8.57 -1.38
C PRO A 269 -16.06 8.97 -0.60
N GLN A 270 -16.93 9.79 -1.20
CA GLN A 270 -18.20 10.21 -0.62
C GLN A 270 -19.20 9.07 -0.38
N ASP A 271 -19.03 7.95 -1.09
CA ASP A 271 -19.91 6.78 -1.00
C ASP A 271 -19.47 5.80 0.10
N ALA A 272 -18.32 6.01 0.73
CA ALA A 272 -17.82 5.12 1.79
C ALA A 272 -18.82 4.85 2.92
N PRO A 273 -19.57 5.85 3.45
CA PRO A 273 -20.60 5.57 4.43
C PRO A 273 -21.68 4.61 3.90
N ALA A 274 -22.12 4.78 2.65
CA ALA A 274 -23.13 3.93 2.03
C ALA A 274 -22.63 2.50 1.81
N VAL A 275 -21.38 2.34 1.36
CA VAL A 275 -20.72 1.03 1.21
C VAL A 275 -20.66 0.30 2.55
N ALA A 276 -20.16 0.98 3.59
CA ALA A 276 -20.02 0.38 4.92
C ALA A 276 -21.35 -0.05 5.50
N ASP A 277 -22.35 0.81 5.38
CA ASP A 277 -23.70 0.54 5.86
C ASP A 277 -24.35 -0.66 5.15
N ILE A 278 -24.13 -0.85 3.85
CA ILE A 278 -24.60 -2.04 3.12
C ILE A 278 -23.91 -3.29 3.67
N LEU A 279 -22.57 -3.29 3.80
CA LEU A 279 -21.80 -4.41 4.36
C LEU A 279 -22.31 -4.82 5.74
N ILE A 280 -22.46 -3.84 6.63
CA ILE A 280 -22.92 -4.04 8.01
C ILE A 280 -24.35 -4.60 8.04
N ARG A 281 -25.29 -3.96 7.31
CA ARG A 281 -26.70 -4.41 7.28
C ARG A 281 -26.83 -5.81 6.70
N SER A 282 -26.08 -6.12 5.63
CA SER A 282 -26.13 -7.43 4.99
C SER A 282 -25.56 -8.53 5.87
N ARG A 283 -24.44 -8.29 6.58
CA ARG A 283 -23.89 -9.27 7.54
C ARG A 283 -24.82 -9.49 8.74
N ARG A 284 -25.42 -8.44 9.30
CA ARG A 284 -26.39 -8.55 10.41
C ARG A 284 -27.64 -9.34 10.05
N ALA A 285 -28.04 -9.34 8.78
CA ALA A 285 -29.29 -9.96 8.34
C ALA A 285 -29.20 -11.48 8.15
N THR A 286 -28.05 -12.10 8.46
CA THR A 286 -27.89 -13.56 8.31
C THR A 286 -27.01 -14.15 9.41
N GLU A 287 -27.44 -15.30 9.94
CA GLU A 287 -26.64 -16.12 10.86
C GLU A 287 -25.68 -17.06 10.11
N SER A 288 -25.75 -17.09 8.78
CA SER A 288 -24.92 -17.97 7.93
C SER A 288 -23.50 -17.45 7.74
N ILE A 289 -23.24 -16.20 8.13
CA ILE A 289 -21.91 -15.59 8.19
C ILE A 289 -21.54 -15.50 9.68
N PRO A 290 -20.34 -15.91 10.09
CA PRO A 290 -19.89 -15.77 11.47
C PRO A 290 -19.96 -14.32 11.95
N ALA A 291 -20.09 -14.14 13.27
CA ALA A 291 -20.11 -12.82 13.87
C ALA A 291 -18.86 -12.03 13.46
N PRO A 292 -19.00 -10.75 13.10
CA PRO A 292 -17.87 -9.93 12.69
C PRO A 292 -16.90 -9.78 13.87
N VAL A 293 -15.60 -9.96 13.58
CA VAL A 293 -14.52 -9.75 14.56
C VAL A 293 -14.33 -8.26 14.85
N HIS A 294 -14.63 -7.41 13.87
CA HIS A 294 -14.52 -5.95 13.96
C HIS A 294 -15.85 -5.31 14.31
N SER A 295 -15.79 -4.25 15.12
CA SER A 295 -16.92 -3.38 15.41
C SER A 295 -17.36 -2.62 14.15
N GLU A 296 -18.58 -2.09 14.18
CA GLU A 296 -19.06 -1.34 13.02
C GLU A 296 -18.35 -0.01 12.78
N ALA A 297 -17.77 0.59 13.84
CA ALA A 297 -16.96 1.79 13.70
C ALA A 297 -15.68 1.44 12.91
N GLU A 298 -15.02 0.34 13.28
CA GLU A 298 -13.85 -0.17 12.58
C GLU A 298 -14.16 -0.55 11.12
N ILE A 299 -15.34 -1.13 10.86
CA ILE A 299 -15.78 -1.43 9.48
C ILE A 299 -15.98 -0.13 8.68
N ARG A 300 -16.58 0.92 9.26
CA ARG A 300 -16.77 2.22 8.60
C ARG A 300 -15.43 2.89 8.30
N ASP A 301 -14.53 2.89 9.27
CA ASP A 301 -13.18 3.46 9.11
C ASP A 301 -12.39 2.69 8.04
N TRP A 302 -12.44 1.36 8.07
CA TRP A 302 -11.80 0.50 7.06
C TRP A 302 -12.38 0.73 5.66
N VAL A 303 -13.71 0.85 5.53
CA VAL A 303 -14.33 1.10 4.23
C VAL A 303 -13.93 2.46 3.66
N ALA A 304 -13.91 3.49 4.50
CA ALA A 304 -13.55 4.85 4.10
C ALA A 304 -12.05 5.02 3.82
N ALA A 305 -11.20 4.33 4.56
CA ALA A 305 -9.75 4.47 4.46
C ALA A 305 -9.11 3.50 3.46
N VAL A 306 -9.74 2.34 3.20
CA VAL A 306 -9.11 1.23 2.45
C VAL A 306 -10.01 0.73 1.31
N VAL A 307 -11.26 0.36 1.59
CA VAL A 307 -12.08 -0.33 0.57
C VAL A 307 -12.42 0.58 -0.61
N VAL A 308 -12.99 1.75 -0.34
CA VAL A 308 -13.37 2.69 -1.40
C VAL A 308 -12.16 3.33 -2.08
N PRO A 309 -11.08 3.70 -1.36
CA PRO A 309 -9.91 4.28 -2.00
C PRO A 309 -9.06 3.30 -2.82
N ASP A 310 -8.87 2.07 -2.35
CA ASP A 310 -7.84 1.16 -2.90
C ASP A 310 -8.39 0.03 -3.77
N ARG A 311 -9.71 -0.19 -3.79
CA ARG A 311 -10.32 -1.31 -4.51
C ARG A 311 -11.30 -0.82 -5.58
N GLU A 312 -11.58 -1.69 -6.54
CA GLU A 312 -12.62 -1.41 -7.53
C GLU A 312 -14.00 -1.66 -6.89
N VAL A 313 -14.62 -0.57 -6.40
CA VAL A 313 -15.94 -0.61 -5.76
C VAL A 313 -17.02 -0.14 -6.72
N TRP A 314 -18.03 -0.97 -6.89
CA TRP A 314 -19.25 -0.68 -7.64
C TRP A 314 -20.44 -0.64 -6.71
N LEU A 315 -21.21 0.44 -6.79
CA LEU A 315 -22.51 0.55 -6.16
C LEU A 315 -23.61 0.37 -7.20
N THR A 316 -24.60 -0.45 -6.87
CA THR A 316 -25.86 -0.46 -7.60
C THR A 316 -26.85 0.41 -6.86
N GLU A 317 -27.37 1.42 -7.54
CA GLU A 317 -28.43 2.28 -7.05
C GLU A 317 -29.79 1.75 -7.50
N ASP A 318 -30.80 1.90 -6.65
CA ASP A 318 -32.18 1.68 -7.06
C ASP A 318 -32.72 2.88 -7.86
N HIS A 319 -33.94 2.76 -8.36
CA HIS A 319 -34.67 3.83 -9.08
C HIS A 319 -34.81 5.18 -8.33
N THR A 320 -34.50 5.24 -7.03
CA THR A 320 -34.53 6.48 -6.23
C THR A 320 -33.13 7.09 -6.06
N GLY A 321 -32.09 6.50 -6.65
CA GLY A 321 -30.70 6.89 -6.46
C GLY A 321 -30.11 6.39 -5.15
N ARG A 322 -30.80 5.49 -4.42
CA ARG A 322 -30.29 4.94 -3.17
C ARG A 322 -29.35 3.76 -3.45
N PRO A 323 -28.13 3.73 -2.89
CA PRO A 323 -27.26 2.55 -2.96
C PRO A 323 -27.90 1.35 -2.26
N VAL A 324 -28.03 0.23 -2.98
CA VAL A 324 -28.70 -1.00 -2.52
C VAL A 324 -27.88 -2.27 -2.74
N ALA A 325 -26.76 -2.21 -3.44
CA ALA A 325 -25.82 -3.32 -3.52
C ALA A 325 -24.40 -2.81 -3.76
N VAL A 326 -23.41 -3.59 -3.36
CA VAL A 326 -22.01 -3.30 -3.54
C VAL A 326 -21.26 -4.53 -4.03
N LEU A 327 -20.36 -4.29 -4.98
CA LEU A 327 -19.35 -5.23 -5.44
C LEU A 327 -17.98 -4.58 -5.23
N VAL A 328 -17.06 -5.31 -4.63
CA VAL A 328 -15.67 -4.91 -4.44
C VAL A 328 -14.80 -5.95 -5.15
N LEU A 329 -14.05 -5.48 -6.14
CA LEU A 329 -13.07 -6.27 -6.87
C LEU A 329 -11.66 -5.86 -6.45
N ASP A 330 -10.77 -6.84 -6.30
CA ASP A 330 -9.36 -6.66 -6.01
C ASP A 330 -8.55 -7.68 -6.81
N ASP A 331 -7.78 -7.23 -7.81
CA ASP A 331 -7.20 -8.10 -8.84
C ASP A 331 -8.25 -9.06 -9.44
N ASP A 332 -7.99 -10.37 -9.44
CA ASP A 332 -8.92 -11.42 -9.88
C ASP A 332 -9.90 -11.86 -8.78
N TRP A 333 -9.94 -11.15 -7.64
CA TRP A 333 -10.83 -11.48 -6.52
C TRP A 333 -12.11 -10.68 -6.53
N ILE A 334 -13.22 -11.37 -6.25
CA ILE A 334 -14.41 -10.74 -5.65
C ILE A 334 -14.18 -10.73 -4.14
N ASP A 335 -13.74 -9.59 -3.64
CA ASP A 335 -13.43 -9.42 -2.22
C ASP A 335 -14.72 -9.25 -1.40
N GLN A 336 -15.68 -8.45 -1.90
CA GLN A 336 -16.99 -8.28 -1.26
C GLN A 336 -18.10 -8.25 -2.32
N LEU A 337 -19.20 -8.97 -2.07
CA LEU A 337 -20.42 -8.87 -2.86
C LEU A 337 -21.61 -8.93 -1.91
N TYR A 338 -22.26 -7.78 -1.70
CA TYR A 338 -23.40 -7.67 -0.81
C TYR A 338 -24.56 -6.94 -1.48
N VAL A 339 -25.76 -7.45 -1.24
CA VAL A 339 -27.01 -6.80 -1.60
C VAL A 339 -27.71 -6.43 -0.29
N ASP A 340 -28.23 -5.21 -0.21
CA ASP A 340 -29.02 -4.76 0.93
C ASP A 340 -30.19 -5.74 1.15
N PRO A 341 -30.42 -6.23 2.39
CA PRO A 341 -31.45 -7.22 2.68
C PRO A 341 -32.84 -6.86 2.14
N ALA A 342 -33.19 -5.56 2.16
CA ALA A 342 -34.48 -5.04 1.67
C ALA A 342 -34.60 -5.05 0.13
N ALA A 343 -33.48 -5.24 -0.58
CA ALA A 343 -33.39 -5.27 -2.04
C ALA A 343 -33.02 -6.67 -2.60
N THR A 344 -32.99 -7.70 -1.75
CA THR A 344 -32.69 -9.08 -2.17
C THR A 344 -33.76 -9.66 -3.12
N ARG A 345 -33.39 -10.74 -3.84
CA ARG A 345 -34.23 -11.46 -4.83
C ARG A 345 -34.69 -10.63 -6.04
N ARG A 346 -34.02 -9.52 -6.33
CA ARG A 346 -34.27 -8.66 -7.50
C ARG A 346 -33.24 -8.82 -8.63
N GLY A 347 -32.46 -9.90 -8.61
CA GLY A 347 -31.40 -10.16 -9.59
C GLY A 347 -30.13 -9.28 -9.45
N LEU A 348 -30.05 -8.41 -8.43
CA LEU A 348 -28.91 -7.50 -8.23
C LEU A 348 -27.58 -8.23 -8.06
N GLY A 349 -27.56 -9.32 -7.29
CA GLY A 349 -26.36 -10.14 -7.11
C GLY A 349 -25.87 -10.73 -8.43
N SER A 350 -26.77 -11.27 -9.25
CA SER A 350 -26.45 -11.80 -10.57
C SER A 350 -25.90 -10.72 -11.50
N ARG A 351 -26.49 -9.52 -11.48
CA ARG A 351 -26.00 -8.37 -12.27
C ARG A 351 -24.60 -7.94 -11.84
N LEU A 352 -24.35 -7.85 -10.54
CA LEU A 352 -23.02 -7.56 -10.01
C LEU A 352 -22.00 -8.65 -10.38
N LEU A 353 -22.40 -9.91 -10.40
CA LEU A 353 -21.51 -11.00 -10.76
C LEU A 353 -21.18 -11.01 -12.26
N GLU A 354 -22.14 -10.72 -13.13
CA GLU A 354 -21.88 -10.54 -14.57
C GLU A 354 -21.01 -9.30 -14.83
N LEU A 355 -21.24 -8.22 -14.08
CA LEU A 355 -20.33 -7.07 -14.08
C LEU A 355 -18.91 -7.51 -13.67
N ALA A 356 -18.74 -8.27 -12.60
CA ALA A 356 -17.44 -8.80 -12.17
C ALA A 356 -16.76 -9.59 -13.30
N LYS A 357 -17.46 -10.54 -13.93
CA LYS A 357 -16.91 -11.35 -15.04
C LYS A 357 -16.50 -10.49 -16.23
N SER A 358 -17.32 -9.51 -16.58
CA SER A 358 -17.00 -8.56 -17.67
C SER A 358 -15.75 -7.74 -17.37
N ARG A 359 -15.52 -7.42 -16.09
CA ARG A 359 -14.36 -6.67 -15.61
C ARG A 359 -13.10 -7.53 -15.51
N ARG A 360 -13.26 -8.85 -15.36
CA ARG A 360 -12.16 -9.83 -15.22
C ARG A 360 -12.37 -11.02 -16.15
N PRO A 361 -12.25 -10.83 -17.48
CA PRO A 361 -12.52 -11.89 -18.44
C PRO A 361 -11.53 -13.07 -18.36
N ALA A 362 -10.35 -12.87 -17.75
CA ALA A 362 -9.34 -13.92 -17.57
C ALA A 362 -9.68 -14.93 -16.47
N GLY A 363 -10.66 -14.63 -15.62
CA GLY A 363 -11.06 -15.47 -14.49
C GLY A 363 -11.28 -14.65 -13.22
N LEU A 364 -11.97 -15.27 -12.27
CA LEU A 364 -12.31 -14.69 -10.98
C LEU A 364 -12.17 -15.74 -9.88
N GLN A 365 -11.92 -15.28 -8.66
CA GLN A 365 -11.94 -16.12 -7.48
C GLN A 365 -12.54 -15.39 -6.27
N LEU A 366 -13.05 -16.14 -5.31
CA LEU A 366 -13.66 -15.60 -4.09
C LEU A 366 -13.64 -16.62 -2.96
N TRP A 367 -13.71 -16.13 -1.74
CA TRP A 367 -13.97 -16.93 -0.55
C TRP A 367 -15.43 -16.78 -0.11
N THR A 368 -16.03 -17.88 0.35
CA THR A 368 -17.32 -17.86 1.06
C THR A 368 -17.25 -18.82 2.23
N PHE A 369 -17.86 -18.46 3.37
CA PHE A 369 -17.94 -19.38 4.51
C PHE A 369 -18.69 -20.66 4.15
N ALA A 370 -18.23 -21.79 4.68
CA ALA A 370 -18.85 -23.10 4.49
C ALA A 370 -20.29 -23.15 5.04
N THR A 371 -20.61 -22.30 6.01
CA THR A 371 -21.96 -22.11 6.57
C THR A 371 -22.89 -21.32 5.64
N ASN A 372 -22.35 -20.53 4.70
CA ASN A 372 -23.13 -19.72 3.76
C ASN A 372 -23.53 -20.50 2.51
N THR A 373 -24.37 -21.52 2.71
CA THR A 373 -24.87 -22.42 1.64
C THR A 373 -25.72 -21.70 0.59
N ALA A 374 -26.27 -20.52 0.92
CA ALA A 374 -26.99 -19.68 -0.04
C ALA A 374 -26.03 -19.04 -1.05
N ALA A 375 -24.91 -18.48 -0.59
CA ALA A 375 -23.86 -17.93 -1.44
C ALA A 375 -23.17 -19.01 -2.28
N GLN A 376 -22.85 -20.17 -1.69
CA GLN A 376 -22.29 -21.30 -2.44
C GLN A 376 -23.17 -21.72 -3.62
N ARG A 377 -24.48 -21.94 -3.38
CA ARG A 377 -25.43 -22.26 -4.46
C ARG A 377 -25.55 -21.13 -5.48
N PHE A 378 -25.41 -19.87 -5.05
CA PHE A 378 -25.41 -18.72 -5.95
C PHE A 378 -24.19 -18.76 -6.89
N TYR A 379 -22.98 -18.91 -6.37
CA TYR A 379 -21.76 -18.96 -7.20
C TYR A 379 -21.71 -20.18 -8.12
N LEU A 380 -22.09 -21.37 -7.63
CA LEU A 380 -22.19 -22.59 -8.43
C LEU A 380 -23.12 -22.42 -9.65
N ARG A 381 -24.30 -21.82 -9.46
CA ARG A 381 -25.24 -21.53 -10.56
C ARG A 381 -24.70 -20.53 -11.58
N HIS A 382 -23.74 -19.71 -11.18
CA HIS A 382 -23.10 -18.74 -12.05
C HIS A 382 -21.78 -19.23 -12.64
N GLY A 383 -21.52 -20.54 -12.58
CA GLY A 383 -20.40 -21.19 -13.27
C GLY A 383 -19.09 -21.20 -12.49
N PHE A 384 -19.09 -20.80 -11.22
CA PHE A 384 -17.93 -21.01 -10.36
C PHE A 384 -17.84 -22.48 -9.93
N THR A 385 -16.62 -22.96 -9.72
CA THR A 385 -16.32 -24.29 -9.19
C THR A 385 -15.53 -24.18 -7.88
N GLU A 386 -15.73 -25.12 -6.97
CA GLU A 386 -14.94 -25.22 -5.74
C GLU A 386 -13.49 -25.60 -6.09
N ALA A 387 -12.53 -24.83 -5.58
CA ALA A 387 -11.11 -25.09 -5.78
C ALA A 387 -10.43 -25.59 -4.50
N GLU A 388 -10.88 -25.12 -3.34
CA GLU A 388 -10.22 -25.36 -2.05
C GLU A 388 -11.18 -25.13 -0.89
N THR A 389 -11.06 -25.93 0.15
CA THR A 389 -11.80 -25.79 1.42
C THR A 389 -10.81 -25.73 2.57
N THR A 390 -10.99 -24.80 3.50
CA THR A 390 -10.14 -24.67 4.69
C THR A 390 -10.90 -24.98 5.98
N ASP A 391 -10.17 -25.26 7.05
CA ASP A 391 -10.71 -25.42 8.41
C ASP A 391 -10.94 -24.08 9.12
N GLY A 392 -10.69 -22.95 8.45
CA GLY A 392 -10.84 -21.61 9.02
C GLY A 392 -9.67 -21.15 9.90
N SER A 393 -8.69 -22.00 10.19
CA SER A 393 -7.52 -21.62 11.01
C SER A 393 -6.78 -20.39 10.44
N GLY A 394 -6.87 -20.20 9.11
CA GLY A 394 -6.24 -19.13 8.36
C GLY A 394 -7.00 -17.82 8.22
N ASN A 395 -8.28 -17.72 8.62
CA ASN A 395 -9.08 -16.48 8.55
C ASN A 395 -9.35 -15.88 9.95
N GLU A 396 -9.86 -14.65 9.99
CA GLU A 396 -10.07 -13.88 11.22
C GLU A 396 -11.24 -14.44 12.04
N GLU A 397 -12.32 -14.84 11.38
CA GLU A 397 -13.50 -15.44 11.99
C GLU A 397 -13.27 -16.86 12.53
N LYS A 398 -12.09 -17.45 12.28
CA LYS A 398 -11.73 -18.84 12.66
C LYS A 398 -12.79 -19.86 12.25
N ALA A 399 -13.37 -19.66 11.06
CA ALA A 399 -14.50 -20.43 10.57
C ALA A 399 -14.19 -21.05 9.19
N PRO A 400 -14.57 -22.30 8.93
CA PRO A 400 -14.34 -22.94 7.64
C PRO A 400 -14.90 -22.13 6.46
N ASP A 401 -14.10 -22.00 5.40
CA ASP A 401 -14.45 -21.30 4.16
C ASP A 401 -14.03 -22.12 2.93
N ILE A 402 -14.65 -21.78 1.80
CA ILE A 402 -14.48 -22.45 0.52
C ILE A 402 -14.10 -21.41 -0.52
N ARG A 403 -13.01 -21.67 -1.26
CA ARG A 403 -12.58 -20.87 -2.40
C ARG A 403 -13.27 -21.37 -3.65
N PHE A 404 -13.96 -20.45 -4.30
CA PHE A 404 -14.56 -20.65 -5.61
C PHE A 404 -13.71 -19.96 -6.67
N VAL A 405 -13.57 -20.60 -7.82
CA VAL A 405 -12.91 -20.04 -9.00
C VAL A 405 -13.86 -20.10 -10.19
N TRP A 406 -13.78 -19.09 -11.04
CA TRP A 406 -14.44 -19.04 -12.34
C TRP A 406 -13.37 -18.76 -13.39
N ALA A 407 -13.37 -19.55 -14.45
CA ALA A 407 -12.55 -19.31 -15.63
C ALA A 407 -13.49 -19.12 -16.84
N PRO A 408 -13.11 -18.29 -17.82
CA PRO A 408 -13.85 -18.23 -19.06
C PRO A 408 -13.86 -19.62 -19.71
N THR A 409 -15.03 -20.06 -20.16
CA THR A 409 -15.12 -21.23 -21.04
C THR A 409 -14.32 -20.92 -22.31
N ALA A 410 -13.32 -21.75 -22.63
CA ALA A 410 -12.63 -21.63 -23.90
C ALA A 410 -13.66 -21.87 -25.01
N ASP A 411 -13.95 -20.84 -25.80
CA ASP A 411 -14.72 -21.00 -27.03
C ASP A 411 -13.97 -22.02 -27.91
N SER A 412 -14.63 -23.16 -28.15
CA SER A 412 -14.19 -24.20 -29.07
C SER A 412 -14.87 -24.00 -30.42
#